data_AF-A0AAJ6VL21-F1
#
_entry.id   AF-A0AAJ6VL21-F1
#
_cell.length_a   1.000
_cell.length_b   1.000
_cell.length_c   1.000
_cell.angle_alpha   90.00
_cell.angle_beta   90.00
_cell.angle_gamma   90.00
#
_symmetry.space_group_name_H-M   'P 1'
#
loop_
_entity.id
_entity.type
_entity.pdbx_description
1 polymer ?
#
loop_
_entity_poly.entity_id
_entity_poly.type
_entity_poly.pdbx_seq_one_letter_code
_entity_poly.pdbx_strand_id
1 'polypeptide(L)'
;MADNNPDSQEARLKSVRRRLNFGEVNDGNLPTKNELELKFAEERAKYTAEKQAKWNFNFKEERPLEGRWEWKRVETGSESRAPEDADVRAEGAKGDTVIQAP
;
A
#
# COMPACT_ATOMS: atom_id res chain seq x y z
N MET A 1 -33.43 -48.14 12.99
CA MET A 1 -33.05 -46.95 13.78
C MET A 1 -31.77 -46.44 13.14
N ALA A 2 -31.75 -45.21 12.62
CA ALA A 2 -30.59 -44.69 11.88
C ALA A 2 -29.63 -44.00 12.87
N ASP A 3 -28.39 -44.48 12.91
CA ASP A 3 -27.35 -44.00 13.80
C ASP A 3 -26.96 -42.55 13.47
N ASN A 4 -27.39 -41.61 14.30
CA ASN A 4 -26.90 -40.23 14.29
C ASN A 4 -25.47 -40.21 14.88
N ASN A 5 -24.47 -40.56 14.09
CA ASN A 5 -23.07 -40.39 14.47
C ASN A 5 -22.67 -38.90 14.38
N PRO A 6 -22.43 -38.19 15.51
CA PRO A 6 -22.16 -36.76 15.51
C PRO A 6 -20.78 -36.39 14.94
N ASP A 7 -19.87 -37.37 14.78
CA ASP A 7 -18.53 -37.16 14.25
C ASP A 7 -18.38 -37.56 12.77
N SER A 8 -19.50 -37.83 12.09
CA SER A 8 -19.47 -37.98 10.63
C SER A 8 -18.99 -36.68 9.99
N GLN A 9 -18.14 -36.78 8.97
CA GLN A 9 -17.71 -35.63 8.16
C GLN A 9 -18.89 -34.80 7.66
N GLU A 10 -20.02 -35.44 7.36
CA GLU A 10 -21.25 -34.78 6.93
C GLU A 10 -21.88 -33.92 8.06
N ALA A 11 -21.82 -34.37 9.32
CA ALA A 11 -22.28 -33.61 10.48
C ALA A 11 -21.37 -32.41 10.76
N ARG A 12 -20.05 -32.58 10.60
CA ARG A 12 -19.06 -31.51 10.73
C ARG A 12 -19.23 -30.44 9.64
N LEU A 13 -19.49 -30.86 8.40
CA LEU A 13 -19.77 -29.94 7.27
C LEU A 13 -21.07 -29.14 7.48
N LYS A 14 -22.12 -29.77 8.04
CA LYS A 14 -23.38 -29.12 8.39
C LYS A 14 -23.21 -28.08 9.52
N SER A 15 -22.32 -28.34 10.48
CA SER A 15 -22.02 -27.41 11.58
C SER A 15 -21.25 -26.16 11.14
N VAL A 16 -20.42 -26.24 10.10
CA VAL A 16 -19.52 -25.14 9.68
C VAL A 16 -20.16 -24.25 8.61
N ARG A 17 -20.99 -24.81 7.72
CA ARG A 17 -21.70 -24.06 6.68
C ARG A 17 -22.97 -23.41 7.23
N ARG A 18 -22.82 -22.30 7.96
CA ARG A 18 -23.92 -21.48 8.44
C ARG A 18 -23.96 -20.13 7.72
N ARG A 19 -25.14 -19.70 7.29
CA ARG A 19 -25.38 -18.30 6.90
C ARG A 19 -25.20 -17.46 8.16
N LEU A 20 -24.26 -16.52 8.13
CA LEU A 20 -24.10 -15.56 9.22
C LEU A 20 -25.24 -14.55 9.09
N ASN A 21 -26.08 -14.49 10.11
CA ASN A 21 -27.24 -13.59 10.15
C ASN A 21 -26.76 -12.19 10.55
N PHE A 22 -26.25 -11.42 9.59
CA PHE A 22 -25.85 -10.02 9.79
C PHE A 22 -27.05 -9.04 9.76
N GLY A 23 -28.26 -9.52 10.11
CA GLY A 23 -29.52 -8.78 10.04
C GLY A 23 -30.62 -9.56 9.30
N GLU A 24 -31.86 -9.06 9.40
CA GLU A 24 -33.03 -9.59 8.70
C GLU A 24 -32.96 -9.21 7.20
N VAL A 25 -32.05 -9.86 6.47
CA VAL A 25 -31.91 -9.66 5.03
C VAL A 25 -33.06 -10.37 4.35
N ASN A 26 -34.08 -9.60 3.97
CA ASN A 26 -35.09 -10.04 3.03
C ASN A 26 -34.37 -10.36 1.69
N ASP A 27 -34.40 -11.63 1.26
CA ASP A 27 -33.59 -12.13 0.14
C ASP A 27 -33.86 -11.37 -1.18
N GLY A 28 -34.99 -10.67 -1.29
CA GLY A 28 -35.33 -9.81 -2.44
C GLY A 28 -34.60 -8.47 -2.51
N ASN A 29 -33.82 -8.08 -1.49
CA ASN A 29 -33.06 -6.82 -1.46
C ASN A 29 -31.54 -7.05 -1.33
N LEU A 30 -31.07 -8.27 -1.61
CA LEU A 30 -29.65 -8.54 -1.68
C LEU A 30 -29.06 -7.94 -2.96
N PRO A 31 -27.97 -7.18 -2.87
CA PRO A 31 -27.31 -6.69 -4.07
C PRO A 31 -26.85 -7.88 -4.92
N THR A 32 -27.07 -7.76 -6.22
CA THR A 32 -26.57 -8.71 -7.19
C THR A 32 -25.04 -8.76 -7.14
N LYS A 33 -24.48 -9.87 -7.61
CA LYS A 33 -23.02 -10.03 -7.72
C LYS A 33 -22.37 -8.85 -8.46
N ASN A 34 -23.00 -8.36 -9.52
CA ASN A 34 -22.47 -7.25 -10.32
C ASN A 34 -22.46 -5.93 -9.54
N GLU A 35 -23.51 -5.64 -8.75
CA GLU A 35 -23.58 -4.44 -7.91
C GLU A 35 -22.52 -4.48 -6.80
N LEU A 36 -22.29 -5.64 -6.20
CA LEU A 36 -21.22 -5.85 -5.23
C LEU A 36 -19.85 -5.63 -5.86
N GLU A 37 -19.59 -6.24 -7.02
CA GLU A 37 -18.32 -6.09 -7.74
C GLU A 37 -18.05 -4.64 -8.13
N LEU A 38 -19.08 -3.93 -8.60
CA LEU A 38 -18.98 -2.51 -8.92
C LEU A 38 -18.61 -1.69 -7.69
N LYS A 39 -19.32 -1.88 -6.58
CA LYS A 39 -19.05 -1.18 -5.32
C LYS A 39 -17.62 -1.45 -4.81
N PHE A 40 -17.14 -2.68 -4.90
CA PHE A 40 -15.77 -3.02 -4.53
C PHE A 40 -14.74 -2.41 -5.50
N ALA A 41 -15.06 -2.28 -6.79
CA ALA A 41 -14.19 -1.61 -7.75
C ALA A 41 -14.09 -0.10 -7.47
N GLU A 42 -15.22 0.54 -7.19
CA GLU A 42 -15.29 1.97 -6.85
C GLU A 42 -14.49 2.29 -5.58
N GLU A 43 -14.70 1.53 -4.50
CA GLU A 43 -13.99 1.75 -3.24
C GLU A 43 -12.48 1.53 -3.38
N ARG A 44 -12.06 0.52 -4.17
CA ARG A 44 -10.64 0.32 -4.50
C ARG A 44 -10.08 1.49 -5.29
N ALA A 45 -10.80 1.97 -6.31
CA ALA A 45 -10.36 3.10 -7.13
C ALA A 45 -10.18 4.35 -6.27
N LYS A 46 -11.15 4.66 -5.41
CA LYS A 46 -11.09 5.79 -4.47
C LYS A 46 -9.89 5.67 -3.54
N TYR A 47 -9.69 4.51 -2.91
CA TYR A 47 -8.53 4.27 -2.06
C TYR A 47 -7.22 4.49 -2.81
N THR A 48 -7.08 3.96 -4.03
CA THR A 48 -5.86 4.16 -4.82
C THR A 48 -5.62 5.62 -5.18
N ALA A 49 -6.67 6.37 -5.55
CA ALA A 49 -6.58 7.78 -5.86
C ALA A 49 -6.16 8.61 -4.63
N GLU A 50 -6.74 8.33 -3.46
CA GLU A 50 -6.38 8.99 -2.21
C GLU A 50 -4.92 8.73 -1.81
N LYS A 51 -4.44 7.49 -1.98
CA LYS A 51 -3.03 7.16 -1.70
C LYS A 51 -2.09 7.81 -2.70
N GLN A 52 -2.42 7.79 -3.98
CA GLN A 52 -1.63 8.45 -5.02
C GLN A 52 -1.53 9.96 -4.76
N ALA A 53 -2.63 10.62 -4.40
CA ALA A 53 -2.63 12.04 -4.05
C ALA A 53 -1.83 12.34 -2.77
N LYS A 54 -1.96 11.50 -1.74
CA LYS A 54 -1.24 11.68 -0.47
C LYS A 54 0.27 11.57 -0.62
N TRP A 55 0.72 10.65 -1.47
CA TRP A 55 2.13 10.26 -1.59
C TRP A 55 2.79 10.76 -2.87
N ASN A 56 2.05 11.44 -3.76
CA ASN A 56 2.46 11.73 -5.14
C ASN A 56 3.23 10.56 -5.78
N PHE A 57 2.69 9.35 -5.66
CA PHE A 57 3.33 8.14 -6.18
C PHE A 57 2.32 7.31 -6.93
N ASN A 58 2.64 6.95 -8.17
CA ASN A 58 1.84 6.06 -8.98
C ASN A 58 2.20 4.60 -8.66
N PHE A 59 1.37 3.95 -7.85
CA PHE A 59 1.55 2.55 -7.45
C PHE A 59 1.38 1.55 -8.59
N LYS A 60 0.67 1.92 -9.68
CA LYS A 60 0.46 1.01 -10.82
C LYS A 60 1.69 0.93 -11.72
N GLU A 61 2.35 2.06 -11.92
CA GLU A 61 3.55 2.16 -12.76
C GLU A 61 4.85 2.10 -11.96
N GLU A 62 4.74 2.03 -10.63
CA GLU A 62 5.84 2.07 -9.68
C GLU A 62 6.77 3.28 -9.88
N ARG A 63 6.17 4.44 -10.16
CA ARG A 63 6.89 5.68 -10.44
C ARG A 63 6.44 6.80 -9.53
N PRO A 64 7.38 7.60 -9.01
CA PRO A 64 7.01 8.82 -8.33
C PRO A 64 6.44 9.84 -9.32
N LEU A 65 5.50 10.63 -8.82
CA LEU A 65 4.93 11.79 -9.47
C LEU A 65 5.49 13.04 -8.79
N GLU A 66 5.44 14.16 -9.50
CA GLU A 66 5.80 15.45 -8.95
C GLU A 66 4.81 15.85 -7.83
N GLY A 67 5.33 16.36 -6.72
CA GLY A 67 4.51 16.76 -5.59
C GLY A 67 5.31 17.05 -4.33
N ARG A 68 4.67 16.85 -3.18
CA ARG A 68 5.22 17.14 -1.85
C ARG A 68 6.41 16.27 -1.47
N TRP A 69 6.43 15.01 -1.90
CA TRP A 69 7.42 14.01 -1.54
C TRP A 69 8.37 13.76 -2.71
N GLU A 70 9.67 13.87 -2.45
CA GLU A 70 10.70 13.41 -3.39
C GLU A 70 11.06 11.96 -3.07
N TRP A 71 10.85 11.07 -4.04
CA TRP A 71 11.18 9.66 -3.89
C TRP A 71 12.53 9.36 -4.52
N LYS A 72 13.37 8.62 -3.80
CA LYS A 72 14.65 8.10 -4.30
C LYS A 72 14.62 6.58 -4.22
N ARG A 73 15.04 5.92 -5.29
CA ARG A 73 15.28 4.46 -5.28
C ARG A 73 16.56 4.22 -4.46
N VAL A 74 16.45 3.41 -3.42
CA VAL A 74 17.61 2.94 -2.65
C VAL A 74 17.95 1.55 -3.18
N GLU A 75 19.18 1.38 -3.66
CA GLU A 75 19.68 0.06 -4.05
C GLU A 75 19.94 -0.75 -2.78
N THR A 76 19.29 -1.90 -2.66
CA THR A 76 19.58 -2.87 -1.59
C THR A 76 20.91 -3.54 -1.89
N GLY A 77 22.02 -2.85 -1.61
CA GLY A 77 23.36 -3.34 -1.94
C GLY A 77 24.52 -2.48 -1.44
N SER A 78 24.28 -1.23 -1.01
CA SER A 78 25.33 -0.40 -0.40
C SER A 78 24.86 0.12 0.96
N GLU A 79 25.71 -0.12 1.95
CA GLU A 79 25.48 0.07 3.37
C GLU A 79 24.93 1.47 3.69
N SER A 80 23.83 1.51 4.44
CA SER A 80 23.38 2.71 5.12
C SER A 80 24.36 3.02 6.25
N ARG A 81 25.50 3.65 5.95
CA ARG A 81 26.24 4.39 6.96
C ARG A 81 25.50 5.72 7.14
N ALA A 82 24.84 5.86 8.29
CA ALA A 82 24.13 7.07 8.67
C ALA A 82 25.06 8.30 8.59
N PRO A 83 24.52 9.50 8.33
CA PRO A 83 25.33 10.72 8.31
C PRO A 83 25.77 11.04 9.74
N GLU A 84 27.04 10.76 10.02
CA GLU A 84 27.73 11.19 11.23
C GLU A 84 28.05 12.69 11.08
N ASP A 85 27.54 13.50 12.01
CA ASP A 85 27.81 14.92 12.14
C ASP A 85 29.31 15.23 12.03
N ALA A 86 29.68 16.12 11.10
CA ALA A 86 30.96 16.81 11.12
C ALA A 86 30.75 18.28 10.75
N ASP A 87 30.22 19.01 11.74
CA ASP A 87 30.49 20.42 11.94
C ASP A 87 32.01 20.64 12.05
N VAL A 88 32.63 21.28 11.05
CA VAL A 88 33.83 22.13 11.27
C VAL A 88 33.80 23.30 10.28
N ARG A 89 33.18 24.40 10.74
CA ARG A 89 33.78 25.73 10.89
C ARG A 89 34.50 26.36 9.68
N ALA A 90 33.90 27.47 9.24
CA ALA A 90 34.49 28.50 8.38
C ALA A 90 35.93 28.88 8.75
N GLU A 91 36.74 29.26 7.76
CA GLU A 91 37.60 30.47 7.73
C GLU A 91 37.99 30.78 6.27
N GLY A 92 37.83 32.03 5.85
CA GLY A 92 38.22 32.50 4.53
C GLY A 92 39.61 33.13 4.54
N ALA A 93 40.34 32.99 3.43
CA ALA A 93 41.46 33.89 3.08
C ALA A 93 41.83 33.80 1.59
N LYS A 94 41.48 34.88 0.88
CA LYS A 94 42.16 35.61 -0.22
C LYS A 94 43.32 34.99 -1.02
N GLY A 95 43.28 35.28 -2.33
CA GLY A 95 44.44 35.39 -3.24
C GLY A 95 44.75 34.09 -4.00
N ASP A 96 45.14 34.04 -5.26
CA ASP A 96 45.63 35.07 -6.18
C ASP A 96 45.52 34.50 -7.61
N THR A 97 45.26 35.36 -8.58
CA THR A 97 45.04 35.03 -10.00
C THR A 97 46.38 34.91 -10.73
N VAL A 98 46.64 33.82 -11.46
CA VAL A 98 47.65 33.82 -12.52
C VAL A 98 47.11 33.12 -13.77
N ILE A 99 46.79 33.93 -14.77
CA ILE A 99 46.61 33.55 -16.18
C ILE A 99 48.00 33.57 -16.82
N GLN A 100 48.39 32.52 -17.55
CA GLN A 100 49.57 32.57 -18.40
C GLN A 100 49.27 31.94 -19.77
N ALA A 101 49.25 32.81 -20.78
CA ALA A 101 49.53 32.50 -22.19
C ALA A 101 50.93 33.08 -22.50
N PRO A 102 51.66 32.55 -23.50
CA PRO A 102 51.34 32.83 -24.91
C PRO A 102 51.10 31.58 -25.76
#